data_AF-A0A1F4U7H2-F1
#
_entry.id   AF-A0A1F4U7H2-F1
#
_cell.length_a   1.000
_cell.length_b   1.000
_cell.length_c   1.000
_cell.angle_alpha   90.00
_cell.angle_beta   90.00
_cell.angle_gamma   90.00
#
_symmetry.space_group_name_H-M   'P 1'
#
loop_
_entity.id
_entity.type
_entity.pdbx_description
1 polymer ?
#
loop_
_entity_poly.entity_id
_entity_poly.type
_entity_poly.pdbx_seq_one_letter_code
_entity_poly.pdbx_strand_id
1 'polypeptide(L)'
;MNREEKSFEILYEIKGEGTRFLSQYEEADDLDILGPLGNGFKIDLNIKNAILVAGGIGIAPLTFLAEELVKEKINVTLILGSKTKLDIPLSAIGYKLLICTEDGSEGTKGLATDLLNEFVRAQNFAPLQIYACGPKAMLKAVAQITNCQVSLEEIMACGVGACLGCAVKTKDGYKMVCKDGPVFNSEDIIW
;
A
#
# COMPACT_ATOMS: atom_id res chain seq x y z
N MET A 1 11.29 7.97 4.88
CA MET A 1 11.83 8.65 6.09
C MET A 1 13.27 9.02 5.82
N ASN A 2 13.58 10.30 5.77
CA ASN A 2 14.93 10.80 5.56
C ASN A 2 15.61 10.97 6.92
N ARG A 3 16.57 10.11 7.23
CA ARG A 3 17.28 10.14 8.53
C ARG A 3 18.27 11.30 8.63
N GLU A 4 18.80 11.78 7.51
CA GLU A 4 19.75 12.89 7.48
C GLU A 4 19.04 14.22 7.75
N GLU A 5 17.91 14.43 7.07
CA GLU A 5 17.06 15.62 7.23
C GLU A 5 16.10 15.54 8.42
N LYS A 6 16.07 14.38 9.12
CA LYS A 6 15.12 14.07 10.21
C LYS A 6 13.67 14.34 9.82
N SER A 7 13.31 13.99 8.60
CA SER A 7 11.99 14.25 8.02
C SER A 7 11.30 12.96 7.57
N PHE A 8 9.99 13.04 7.43
CA PHE A 8 9.17 12.00 6.80
C PHE A 8 8.07 12.66 5.99
N GLU A 9 7.54 11.91 5.03
CA GLU A 9 6.56 12.41 4.08
C GLU A 9 5.24 11.67 4.29
N ILE A 10 4.13 12.39 4.22
CA ILE A 10 2.79 11.83 4.20
C ILE A 10 2.13 12.33 2.92
N LEU A 11 1.66 11.39 2.10
CA LEU A 11 0.76 11.69 0.99
C LEU A 11 -0.66 11.32 1.42
N TYR A 12 -1.60 12.26 1.29
CA TYR A 12 -3.01 12.05 1.61
C TYR A 12 -3.92 12.74 0.60
N GLU A 13 -5.18 12.30 0.53
CA GLU A 13 -6.20 12.90 -0.33
C GLU A 13 -7.18 13.74 0.51
N ILE A 14 -7.59 14.89 -0.01
CA ILE A 14 -8.62 15.73 0.62
C ILE A 14 -9.99 15.07 0.42
N LYS A 15 -10.53 14.46 1.48
CA LYS A 15 -11.82 13.74 1.48
C LYS A 15 -12.87 14.31 2.43
N GLY A 16 -12.48 15.14 3.39
CA GLY A 16 -13.38 15.72 4.38
C GLY A 16 -12.80 16.94 5.08
N GLU A 17 -13.49 17.43 6.10
CA GLU A 17 -13.12 18.65 6.84
C GLU A 17 -11.73 18.54 7.45
N GLY A 18 -11.41 17.42 8.13
CA GLY A 18 -10.09 17.22 8.75
C GLY A 18 -8.94 17.26 7.74
N THR A 19 -9.06 16.55 6.62
CA THR A 19 -8.03 16.58 5.55
C THR A 19 -7.95 17.95 4.85
N ARG A 20 -9.06 18.69 4.80
CA ARG A 20 -9.07 20.05 4.24
C ARG A 20 -8.36 21.03 5.17
N PHE A 21 -8.58 20.90 6.48
CA PHE A 21 -7.86 21.67 7.48
C PHE A 21 -6.35 21.36 7.43
N LEU A 22 -5.97 20.08 7.35
CA LEU A 22 -4.57 19.68 7.17
C LEU A 22 -3.93 20.24 5.90
N SER A 23 -4.70 20.43 4.81
CA SER A 23 -4.15 20.98 3.55
C SER A 23 -3.85 22.48 3.58
N GLN A 24 -4.20 23.15 4.68
CA GLN A 24 -3.95 24.58 4.87
C GLN A 24 -2.67 24.86 5.68
N TYR A 25 -2.02 23.82 6.21
CA TYR A 25 -0.76 23.95 6.93
C TYR A 25 0.37 24.37 5.97
N GLU A 26 1.20 25.30 6.43
CA GLU A 26 2.35 25.82 5.70
C GLU A 26 3.67 25.47 6.40
N GLU A 27 4.78 25.82 5.77
CA GLU A 27 6.11 25.66 6.36
C GLU A 27 6.18 26.43 7.69
N ALA A 28 6.78 25.80 8.70
CA ALA A 28 6.91 26.29 10.08
C ALA A 28 5.64 26.21 10.96
N ASP A 29 4.51 25.69 10.47
CA ASP A 29 3.38 25.34 11.35
C ASP A 29 3.68 24.10 12.22
N ASP A 30 3.22 24.13 13.47
CA ASP A 30 3.34 23.01 14.40
C ASP A 30 2.20 22.00 14.22
N LEU A 31 2.54 20.72 14.04
CA LEU A 31 1.58 19.62 13.92
C LEU A 31 1.86 18.53 14.96
N ASP A 32 0.84 18.20 15.75
CA ASP A 32 0.90 17.08 16.70
C ASP A 32 0.93 15.73 15.95
N ILE A 33 1.97 14.94 16.20
CA ILE A 33 2.18 13.64 15.54
C ILE A 33 2.30 12.54 16.59
N LEU A 34 1.50 11.49 16.43
CA LEU A 34 1.64 10.23 17.16
C LEU A 34 2.17 9.14 16.23
N GLY A 35 3.42 8.72 16.44
CA GLY A 35 4.02 7.65 15.64
C GLY A 35 5.46 7.28 16.04
N PRO A 36 6.04 6.24 15.42
CA PRO A 36 5.41 5.35 14.44
C PRO A 36 4.39 4.39 15.06
N LEU A 37 3.41 3.94 14.28
CA LEU A 37 2.34 3.03 14.71
C LEU A 37 2.25 1.80 13.81
N GLY A 38 1.68 0.71 14.33
CA GLY A 38 1.43 -0.52 13.60
C GLY A 38 2.70 -1.32 13.22
N ASN A 39 2.48 -2.30 12.36
CA ASN A 39 3.44 -3.26 11.85
C ASN A 39 3.42 -3.20 10.32
N GLY A 40 4.58 -2.90 9.73
CA GLY A 40 4.75 -2.77 8.29
C GLY A 40 4.89 -4.10 7.55
N PHE A 41 5.19 -3.99 6.25
CA PHE A 41 5.47 -5.15 5.41
C PHE A 41 6.70 -5.91 5.88
N LYS A 42 6.60 -7.24 5.91
CA LYS A 42 7.72 -8.13 6.20
C LYS A 42 8.47 -8.40 4.90
N ILE A 43 9.77 -8.10 4.89
CA ILE A 43 10.64 -8.34 3.74
C ILE A 43 11.41 -9.64 3.98
N ASP A 44 11.21 -10.62 3.08
CA ASP A 44 12.06 -11.81 3.02
C ASP A 44 13.20 -11.55 2.03
N LEU A 45 14.45 -11.51 2.53
CA LEU A 45 15.64 -11.24 1.73
C LEU A 45 16.02 -12.40 0.79
N ASN A 46 15.34 -13.55 0.88
CA ASN A 46 15.57 -14.69 -0.02
C ASN A 46 14.81 -14.58 -1.35
N ILE A 47 13.89 -13.61 -1.48
CA ILE A 47 13.16 -13.40 -2.73
C ILE A 47 14.04 -12.71 -3.77
N LYS A 48 13.77 -12.97 -5.05
CA LYS A 48 14.44 -12.26 -6.16
C LYS A 48 13.57 -11.22 -6.84
N ASN A 49 12.26 -11.38 -6.71
CA ASN A 49 11.27 -10.54 -7.38
C ASN A 49 10.18 -10.16 -6.40
N ALA A 50 9.66 -8.95 -6.53
CA ALA A 50 8.50 -8.46 -5.81
C ALA A 50 7.53 -7.77 -6.76
N ILE A 51 6.25 -8.05 -6.61
CA ILE A 51 5.17 -7.32 -7.29
C ILE A 51 4.37 -6.55 -6.25
N LEU A 52 4.25 -5.25 -6.46
CA LEU A 52 3.53 -4.35 -5.58
C LEU A 52 2.27 -3.88 -6.30
N VAL A 53 1.10 -4.00 -5.68
CA VAL A 53 -0.19 -3.66 -6.28
C VAL A 53 -0.85 -2.53 -5.49
N ALA A 54 -0.80 -1.34 -6.07
CA ALA A 54 -1.34 -0.12 -5.51
C ALA A 54 -2.71 0.22 -6.09
N GLY A 55 -3.62 0.68 -5.24
CA GLY A 55 -4.91 1.25 -5.65
C GLY A 55 -5.07 2.67 -5.13
N GLY A 56 -5.22 3.65 -6.03
CA GLY A 56 -5.37 5.05 -5.64
C GLY A 56 -4.19 5.56 -4.80
N ILE A 57 -4.49 6.17 -3.64
CA ILE A 57 -3.48 6.71 -2.71
C ILE A 57 -2.63 5.62 -2.02
N GLY A 58 -3.03 4.35 -2.10
CA GLY A 58 -2.24 3.20 -1.63
C GLY A 58 -0.87 3.06 -2.31
N ILE A 59 -0.63 3.86 -3.36
CA ILE A 59 0.69 4.05 -3.97
C ILE A 59 1.74 4.58 -2.99
N ALA A 60 1.37 5.47 -2.07
CA ALA A 60 2.31 6.14 -1.17
C ALA A 60 3.16 5.17 -0.33
N PRO A 61 2.59 4.24 0.45
CA PRO A 61 3.38 3.28 1.21
C PRO A 61 4.13 2.28 0.31
N LEU A 62 3.61 1.98 -0.87
CA LEU A 62 4.23 1.01 -1.78
C LEU A 62 5.41 1.59 -2.55
N THR A 63 5.43 2.89 -2.85
CA THR A 63 6.63 3.55 -3.39
C THR A 63 7.78 3.47 -2.39
N PHE A 64 7.53 3.75 -1.12
CA PHE A 64 8.54 3.60 -0.07
C PHE A 64 9.04 2.14 0.05
N LEU A 65 8.12 1.17 0.03
CA LEU A 65 8.51 -0.25 0.03
C LEU A 65 9.34 -0.62 -1.21
N ALA A 66 8.98 -0.11 -2.39
CA ALA A 66 9.70 -0.37 -3.63
C ALA A 66 11.16 0.07 -3.53
N GLU A 67 11.41 1.28 -3.02
CA GLU A 67 12.75 1.82 -2.83
C GLU A 67 13.58 0.99 -1.85
N GLU A 68 12.99 0.55 -0.74
CA GLU A 68 13.67 -0.32 0.23
C GLU A 68 14.03 -1.69 -0.40
N LEU A 69 13.11 -2.29 -1.16
CA LEU A 69 13.38 -3.55 -1.86
C LEU A 69 14.46 -3.41 -2.93
N VAL A 70 14.51 -2.28 -3.64
CA VAL A 70 15.56 -2.00 -4.63
C VAL A 70 16.95 -1.89 -3.97
N LYS A 71 17.04 -1.28 -2.76
CA LYS A 71 18.30 -1.23 -1.99
C LYS A 71 18.80 -2.64 -1.65
N GLU A 72 17.88 -3.57 -1.38
CA GLU A 72 18.14 -4.99 -1.15
C GLU A 72 18.36 -5.80 -2.45
N LYS A 73 18.45 -5.14 -3.62
CA LYS A 73 18.69 -5.74 -4.95
C LYS A 73 17.58 -6.70 -5.39
N ILE A 74 16.36 -6.51 -4.90
CA ILE A 74 15.17 -7.26 -5.33
C ILE A 74 14.62 -6.58 -6.60
N ASN A 75 14.25 -7.38 -7.61
CA ASN A 75 13.62 -6.84 -8.81
C ASN A 75 12.16 -6.47 -8.51
N VAL A 76 11.82 -5.20 -8.64
CA VAL A 76 10.50 -4.69 -8.26
C VAL A 76 9.69 -4.29 -9.50
N THR A 77 8.45 -4.79 -9.56
CA THR A 77 7.40 -4.26 -10.45
C THR A 77 6.27 -3.70 -9.59
N LEU A 78 5.97 -2.43 -9.76
CA LEU A 78 4.84 -1.75 -9.11
C LEU A 78 3.72 -1.55 -10.14
N ILE A 79 2.53 -2.05 -9.83
CA ILE A 79 1.30 -1.87 -10.59
C ILE A 79 0.42 -0.86 -9.85
N LEU A 80 0.09 0.26 -10.49
CA LEU A 80 -0.81 1.28 -9.99
C LEU A 80 -2.14 1.23 -10.73
N GLY A 81 -3.21 0.91 -10.01
CA GLY A 81 -4.60 0.97 -10.48
C GLY A 81 -5.35 2.17 -9.94
N SER A 82 -6.13 2.82 -10.82
CA SER A 82 -7.01 3.92 -10.44
C SER A 82 -8.21 4.02 -11.37
N LYS A 83 -9.25 4.75 -10.96
CA LYS A 83 -10.44 4.95 -11.81
C LYS A 83 -10.13 5.84 -13.02
N THR A 84 -9.31 6.85 -12.79
CA THR A 84 -8.87 7.86 -13.73
C THR A 84 -7.44 8.26 -13.38
N LYS A 85 -6.77 8.99 -14.25
CA LYS A 85 -5.42 9.49 -14.06
C LYS A 85 -5.25 10.15 -12.69
N LEU A 86 -4.23 9.72 -11.95
CA LEU A 86 -3.85 10.30 -10.68
C LEU A 86 -2.85 11.43 -10.91
N ASP A 87 -3.16 12.62 -10.40
CA ASP A 87 -2.24 13.75 -10.41
C ASP A 87 -1.35 13.70 -9.16
N ILE A 88 -0.46 12.71 -9.14
CA ILE A 88 0.48 12.47 -8.04
C ILE A 88 1.89 12.50 -8.62
N PRO A 89 2.84 13.21 -7.98
CA PRO A 89 4.24 13.15 -8.39
C PRO A 89 4.78 11.73 -8.12
N LEU A 90 4.90 10.93 -9.17
CA LEU A 90 5.47 9.58 -9.11
C LEU A 90 6.90 9.60 -9.63
N SER A 91 7.85 9.24 -8.77
CA SER A 91 9.23 8.95 -9.17
C SER A 91 9.46 7.43 -9.14
N ALA A 92 9.70 6.84 -10.31
CA ALA A 92 10.08 5.43 -10.42
C ALA A 92 11.60 5.32 -10.54
N ILE A 93 12.30 5.23 -9.39
CA ILE A 93 13.76 5.07 -9.37
C ILE A 93 14.09 3.63 -9.03
N GLY A 94 14.72 2.92 -9.99
CA GLY A 94 15.25 1.57 -9.77
C GLY A 94 14.21 0.43 -9.82
N TYR A 95 12.94 0.73 -10.13
CA TYR A 95 11.89 -0.28 -10.29
C TYR A 95 11.00 0.00 -11.51
N LYS A 96 10.28 -1.02 -11.97
CA LYS A 96 9.34 -0.91 -13.09
C LYS A 96 7.98 -0.44 -12.60
N LEU A 97 7.50 0.70 -13.08
CA LEU A 97 6.15 1.19 -12.81
C LEU A 97 5.21 0.88 -13.99
N LEU A 98 4.06 0.30 -13.68
CA LEU A 98 2.97 0.02 -14.61
C LEU A 98 1.72 0.73 -14.12
N ILE A 99 1.14 1.58 -14.97
CA ILE A 99 -0.06 2.33 -14.64
C ILE A 99 -1.23 1.73 -15.42
N CYS A 100 -2.36 1.59 -14.73
CA CYS A 100 -3.63 1.25 -15.35
C CYS A 100 -4.77 2.11 -14.79
N THR A 101 -5.66 2.50 -15.70
CA THR A 101 -6.84 3.32 -15.40
C THR A 101 -8.10 2.64 -15.95
N GLU A 102 -9.18 2.67 -15.17
CA GLU A 102 -10.46 2.07 -15.62
C GLU A 102 -11.03 2.80 -16.86
N ASP A 103 -10.87 4.12 -16.92
CA ASP A 103 -11.31 4.95 -18.04
C ASP A 103 -10.34 4.98 -19.23
N GLY A 104 -9.08 4.53 -19.04
CA GLY A 104 -8.03 4.58 -20.05
C GLY A 104 -7.35 5.96 -20.20
N SER A 105 -7.53 6.85 -19.24
CA SER A 105 -6.92 8.20 -19.22
C SER A 105 -5.40 8.18 -19.06
N GLU A 106 -4.83 7.11 -18.50
CA GLU A 106 -3.39 6.91 -18.39
C GLU A 106 -3.01 5.42 -18.37
N GLY A 107 -1.90 5.08 -19.05
CA GLY A 107 -1.38 3.72 -19.09
C GLY A 107 -2.32 2.74 -19.79
N THR A 108 -2.42 1.52 -19.26
CA THR A 108 -3.28 0.48 -19.81
C THR A 108 -4.70 0.63 -19.30
N LYS A 109 -5.69 0.56 -20.18
CA LYS A 109 -7.10 0.55 -19.77
C LYS A 109 -7.44 -0.79 -19.11
N GLY A 110 -7.92 -0.76 -17.86
CA GLY A 110 -8.31 -1.97 -17.12
C GLY A 110 -8.05 -1.87 -15.62
N LEU A 111 -8.12 -3.00 -14.93
CA LEU A 111 -7.86 -3.09 -13.50
C LEU A 111 -6.43 -3.55 -13.21
N ALA A 112 -5.87 -3.12 -12.08
CA ALA A 112 -4.56 -3.59 -11.63
C ALA A 112 -4.51 -5.11 -11.43
N THR A 113 -5.65 -5.72 -11.08
CA THR A 113 -5.80 -7.17 -10.93
C THR A 113 -5.71 -7.92 -12.26
N ASP A 114 -6.05 -7.27 -13.38
CA ASP A 114 -5.94 -7.88 -14.71
C ASP A 114 -4.46 -8.01 -15.08
N LEU A 115 -3.71 -6.93 -14.90
CA LEU A 115 -2.25 -6.94 -15.07
C LEU A 115 -1.59 -7.94 -14.11
N LEU A 116 -1.97 -7.95 -12.83
CA LEU A 116 -1.44 -8.93 -11.88
C LEU A 116 -1.68 -10.37 -12.35
N ASN A 117 -2.89 -10.68 -12.82
CA ASN A 117 -3.22 -12.00 -13.36
C ASN A 117 -2.34 -12.37 -14.56
N GLU A 118 -2.10 -11.43 -15.47
CA GLU A 118 -1.19 -11.64 -16.60
C GLU A 118 0.23 -11.94 -16.13
N PHE A 119 0.74 -11.17 -15.15
CA PHE A 119 2.05 -11.42 -14.57
C PHE A 119 2.12 -12.80 -13.93
N VAL A 120 1.20 -13.14 -13.02
CA VAL A 120 1.20 -14.44 -12.33
C VAL A 120 1.09 -15.61 -13.32
N ARG A 121 0.35 -15.45 -14.43
CA ARG A 121 0.24 -16.50 -15.47
C ARG A 121 1.45 -16.60 -16.40
N ALA A 122 2.02 -15.46 -16.80
CA ALA A 122 3.14 -15.40 -17.73
C ALA A 122 4.47 -15.74 -17.07
N GLN A 123 4.56 -15.61 -15.75
CA GLN A 123 5.79 -15.70 -14.99
C GLN A 123 5.88 -16.99 -14.16
N ASN A 124 6.89 -17.81 -14.47
CA ASN A 124 7.40 -18.87 -13.58
C ASN A 124 8.40 -18.29 -12.55
N PHE A 125 8.11 -17.10 -12.00
CA PHE A 125 9.06 -16.35 -11.18
C PHE A 125 8.94 -16.84 -9.75
N ALA A 126 9.76 -17.83 -9.40
CA ALA A 126 9.98 -18.23 -8.02
C ALA A 126 11.44 -17.95 -7.65
N PRO A 127 11.74 -17.35 -6.48
CA PRO A 127 10.82 -16.86 -5.45
C PRO A 127 10.30 -15.42 -5.70
N LEU A 128 8.99 -15.21 -5.48
CA LEU A 128 8.24 -13.97 -5.67
C LEU A 128 7.38 -13.67 -4.42
N GLN A 129 7.41 -12.42 -3.93
CA GLN A 129 6.47 -11.93 -2.91
C GLN A 129 5.57 -10.85 -3.50
N ILE A 130 4.30 -10.88 -3.12
CA ILE A 130 3.31 -9.88 -3.54
C ILE A 130 2.90 -9.04 -2.33
N TYR A 131 2.85 -7.73 -2.54
CA TYR A 131 2.43 -6.73 -1.56
C TYR A 131 1.31 -5.89 -2.16
N ALA A 132 0.28 -5.57 -1.40
CA ALA A 132 -0.83 -4.77 -1.90
C ALA A 132 -1.34 -3.74 -0.89
N CYS A 133 -1.74 -2.58 -1.38
CA CYS A 133 -2.33 -1.50 -0.60
C CYS A 133 -3.32 -0.72 -1.47
N GLY A 134 -4.53 -0.50 -0.98
CA GLY A 134 -5.57 0.21 -1.71
C GLY A 134 -6.97 -0.23 -1.26
N PRO A 135 -8.01 0.05 -2.08
CA PRO A 135 -9.40 -0.22 -1.70
C PRO A 135 -9.64 -1.69 -1.36
N LYS A 136 -10.46 -1.95 -0.33
CA LYS A 136 -10.78 -3.31 0.16
C LYS A 136 -11.23 -4.28 -0.94
N ALA A 137 -11.99 -3.80 -1.93
CA ALA A 137 -12.41 -4.59 -3.08
C ALA A 137 -11.23 -5.04 -3.96
N MET A 138 -10.24 -4.16 -4.18
CA MET A 138 -9.01 -4.50 -4.89
C MET A 138 -8.19 -5.51 -4.10
N LEU A 139 -7.99 -5.27 -2.80
CA LEU A 139 -7.23 -6.19 -1.95
C LEU A 139 -7.86 -7.59 -1.89
N LYS A 140 -9.19 -7.68 -1.83
CA LYS A 140 -9.93 -8.94 -1.92
C LYS A 140 -9.69 -9.66 -3.25
N ALA A 141 -9.70 -8.93 -4.35
CA ALA A 141 -9.46 -9.50 -5.68
C ALA A 141 -7.99 -9.98 -5.83
N VAL A 142 -7.02 -9.23 -5.31
CA VAL A 142 -5.60 -9.67 -5.28
C VAL A 142 -5.44 -10.95 -4.44
N ALA A 143 -6.07 -11.00 -3.27
CA ALA A 143 -6.04 -12.17 -2.38
C ALA A 143 -6.65 -13.44 -3.00
N GLN A 144 -7.57 -13.29 -3.96
CA GLN A 144 -8.15 -14.42 -4.71
C GLN A 144 -7.23 -14.94 -5.82
N ILE A 145 -6.30 -14.10 -6.29
CA ILE A 145 -5.35 -14.47 -7.34
C ILE A 145 -4.20 -15.28 -6.74
N THR A 146 -3.68 -14.85 -5.59
CA THR A 146 -2.48 -15.41 -4.97
C THR A 146 -2.29 -14.92 -3.54
N ASN A 147 -1.50 -15.65 -2.75
CA ASN A 147 -1.13 -15.24 -1.41
C ASN A 147 -0.23 -13.99 -1.45
N CYS A 148 -0.55 -13.00 -0.62
CA CYS A 148 0.15 -11.72 -0.55
C CYS A 148 0.09 -11.10 0.85
N GLN A 149 0.91 -10.07 1.07
CA GLN A 149 0.75 -9.19 2.22
C GLN A 149 -0.12 -7.99 1.83
N VAL A 150 -1.16 -7.71 2.59
CA VAL A 150 -2.12 -6.63 2.34
C VAL A 150 -2.04 -5.61 3.47
N SER A 151 -1.93 -4.32 3.12
CA SER A 151 -2.10 -3.22 4.08
C SER A 151 -3.56 -2.80 4.12
N LEU A 152 -4.23 -3.06 5.24
CA LEU A 152 -5.64 -2.73 5.44
C LEU A 152 -5.83 -1.32 5.98
N GLU A 153 -6.94 -0.71 5.60
CA GLU A 153 -7.44 0.55 6.14
C GLU A 153 -8.78 0.30 6.84
N GLU A 154 -8.92 0.85 8.04
CA GLU A 154 -10.17 0.86 8.80
C GLU A 154 -10.26 2.17 9.61
N ILE A 155 -11.44 2.50 10.11
CA ILE A 155 -11.63 3.71 10.92
C ILE A 155 -10.87 3.57 12.23
N MET A 156 -9.96 4.51 12.50
CA MET A 156 -9.14 4.55 13.72
C MET A 156 -9.50 5.78 14.56
N ALA A 157 -9.66 5.57 15.87
CA ALA A 157 -9.80 6.67 16.83
C ALA A 157 -8.55 6.80 17.69
N CYS A 158 -8.17 5.75 18.45
CA CYS A 158 -7.02 5.84 19.36
C CYS A 158 -5.66 5.57 18.71
N GLY A 159 -5.60 4.87 17.58
CA GLY A 159 -4.33 4.48 16.93
C GLY A 159 -3.45 3.47 17.69
N VAL A 160 -3.79 3.12 18.94
CA VAL A 160 -2.92 2.30 19.83
C VAL A 160 -3.56 0.99 20.30
N GLY A 161 -4.72 0.62 19.72
CA GLY A 161 -5.43 -0.63 20.01
C GLY A 161 -6.29 -0.64 21.27
N ALA A 162 -6.49 0.51 21.92
CA ALA A 162 -7.30 0.62 23.13
C ALA A 162 -8.82 0.62 22.87
N CYS A 163 -9.29 1.32 21.84
CA CYS A 163 -10.72 1.52 21.59
C CYS A 163 -11.39 0.38 20.79
N LEU A 164 -10.61 -0.52 20.19
CA LEU A 164 -11.07 -1.62 19.33
C LEU A 164 -11.87 -1.22 18.08
N GLY A 165 -11.95 0.08 17.74
CA GLY A 165 -12.74 0.58 16.60
C GLY A 165 -12.24 0.12 15.22
N CYS A 166 -10.95 -0.17 15.08
CA CYS A 166 -10.34 -0.66 13.84
C CYS A 166 -10.23 -2.20 13.80
N ALA A 167 -11.18 -2.90 14.41
CA ALA A 167 -11.16 -4.36 14.44
C ALA A 167 -11.49 -4.97 13.07
N VAL A 168 -10.69 -5.92 12.62
CA VAL A 168 -10.91 -6.75 11.43
C VAL A 168 -11.06 -8.21 11.83
N LYS A 169 -11.88 -8.94 11.08
CA LYS A 169 -12.10 -10.36 11.31
C LYS A 169 -11.01 -11.18 10.62
N THR A 170 -10.32 -12.00 11.40
CA THR A 170 -9.29 -12.94 10.91
C THR A 170 -9.65 -14.37 11.28
N LYS A 171 -8.92 -15.35 10.75
CA LYS A 171 -9.05 -16.76 11.12
C LYS A 171 -8.80 -17.03 12.61
N ASP A 172 -7.96 -16.20 13.27
CA ASP A 172 -7.66 -16.30 14.71
C ASP A 172 -8.57 -15.44 15.60
N GLY A 173 -9.67 -14.91 15.05
CA GLY A 173 -10.55 -13.96 15.73
C GLY A 173 -10.32 -12.52 15.30
N TYR A 174 -10.81 -11.57 16.11
CA TYR A 174 -10.68 -10.14 15.78
C TYR A 174 -9.27 -9.64 16.10
N LYS A 175 -8.68 -8.92 15.15
CA LYS A 175 -7.39 -8.22 15.29
C LYS A 175 -7.58 -6.73 15.01
N MET A 176 -6.79 -5.88 15.65
CA MET A 176 -6.88 -4.43 15.52
C MET A 176 -5.89 -3.95 14.46
N VAL A 177 -6.38 -3.28 13.40
CA VAL A 177 -5.52 -2.80 12.30
C VAL A 177 -4.40 -1.89 12.81
N CYS A 178 -4.67 -1.00 13.76
CA CYS A 178 -3.64 -0.07 14.28
C CYS A 178 -2.56 -0.73 15.17
N LYS A 179 -2.82 -1.92 15.72
CA LYS A 179 -1.94 -2.58 16.70
C LYS A 179 -1.33 -3.87 16.17
N ASP A 180 -2.16 -4.72 15.57
CA ASP A 180 -1.78 -6.02 15.02
C ASP A 180 -1.44 -5.93 13.53
N GLY A 181 -2.02 -4.94 12.83
CA GLY A 181 -1.73 -4.60 11.45
C GLY A 181 -0.84 -3.34 11.35
N PRO A 182 -0.99 -2.51 10.30
CA PRO A 182 -2.01 -2.59 9.25
C PRO A 182 -1.74 -3.68 8.21
N VAL A 183 -0.54 -4.25 8.18
CA VAL A 183 -0.17 -5.30 7.24
C VAL A 183 -0.53 -6.68 7.78
N PHE A 184 -1.26 -7.45 6.98
CA PHE A 184 -1.64 -8.84 7.26
C PHE A 184 -1.29 -9.75 6.10
N ASN A 185 -1.19 -11.05 6.35
CA ASN A 185 -1.24 -12.03 5.27
C ASN A 185 -2.68 -12.11 4.75
N SER A 186 -2.86 -12.09 3.42
CA SER A 186 -4.17 -12.13 2.77
C SER A 186 -5.01 -13.35 3.14
N GLU A 187 -4.37 -14.47 3.45
CA GLU A 187 -5.04 -15.71 3.85
C GLU A 187 -5.59 -15.65 5.28
N ASP A 188 -5.07 -14.77 6.13
CA ASP A 188 -5.53 -14.63 7.51
C ASP A 188 -6.85 -13.86 7.59
N ILE A 189 -7.15 -13.05 6.57
CA ILE A 189 -8.30 -12.14 6.55
C ILE A 189 -9.58 -12.85 6.10
N ILE A 190 -10.69 -12.54 6.79
CA ILE A 190 -12.04 -12.92 6.36
C ILE A 190 -12.66 -11.72 5.60
N TRP A 191 -12.65 -11.81 4.26
CA TRP A 191 -12.97 -10.74 3.31
C TRP A 191 -14.45 -10.46 3.06
#